data_AF-A0A0E0R698-F1
#
_entry.id   AF-A0A0E0R698-F1
#
_cell.length_a   1.000
_cell.length_b   1.000
_cell.length_c   1.000
_cell.angle_alpha   90.00
_cell.angle_beta   90.00
_cell.angle_gamma   90.00
#
_symmetry.space_group_name_H-M   'P 1'
#
loop_
_entity.id
_entity.type
_entity.pdbx_description
1 polymer ?
#
loop_
_entity_poly.entity_id
_entity_poly.type
_entity_poly.pdbx_seq_one_letter_code
_entity_poly.pdbx_strand_id
1 'polypeptide(L)'
;MASPMHARRAKLKSQLVSAKAKLKHHVTPRRLLLLSAAAASAFLLLLTLRTLSAAAANTSSPAPVVVHRSQQQQRDDQCDRVPAGVAEALVHYATSNATAWGRGRRRSAEEVAATARAVSRRAPCNLLVFGLGHGAALWAALNHGGRTVFLEEDDALVSGASPASLAIEAYRVAYLASAADADELLALRDSEHCTGAAATQLSPGHFDRSPCKLAVRGLPAAFYEAEWDVIVVDAHAPPPPTTTAMMGAIYTAAVAARARRPAAETETDVVVHDVDKPVQDRFSTAFLCGGYLKEGVGNLRRFAIPSHKEGMPFCP
;
A
#
# COMPACT_ATOMS: atom_id res chain seq x y z
N MET A 1 9.03 -77.96 9.30
CA MET A 1 8.75 -77.04 10.43
C MET A 1 8.48 -75.66 9.86
N ALA A 2 7.24 -75.16 9.89
CA ALA A 2 6.92 -73.83 9.39
C ALA A 2 7.48 -72.77 10.35
N SER A 3 8.21 -71.79 9.82
CA SER A 3 8.90 -70.77 10.61
C SER A 3 7.93 -69.97 11.51
N PRO A 4 8.27 -69.74 12.80
CA PRO A 4 7.38 -69.14 13.80
C PRO A 4 6.88 -67.73 13.43
N MET A 5 7.57 -67.04 12.51
CA MET A 5 7.14 -65.73 12.01
C MET A 5 5.91 -65.80 11.09
N HIS A 6 5.75 -66.87 10.31
CA HIS A 6 4.60 -67.02 9.40
C HIS A 6 3.30 -67.28 10.17
N ALA A 7 3.36 -68.06 11.26
CA ALA A 7 2.23 -68.31 12.14
C ALA A 7 1.75 -67.02 12.84
N ARG A 8 2.67 -66.15 13.26
CA ARG A 8 2.35 -64.87 13.91
C ARG A 8 1.68 -63.88 12.96
N ARG A 9 2.15 -63.80 11.70
CA ARG A 9 1.52 -62.96 10.66
C ARG A 9 0.12 -63.45 10.29
N ALA A 10 -0.11 -64.76 10.21
CA ALA A 10 -1.43 -65.31 9.93
C ALA A 10 -2.45 -64.99 11.04
N LYS A 11 -2.03 -65.10 12.31
CA LYS A 11 -2.87 -64.78 13.48
C LYS A 11 -3.23 -63.29 13.55
N LEU A 12 -2.31 -62.40 13.18
CA LEU A 12 -2.55 -60.95 13.15
C LEU A 12 -3.54 -60.56 12.03
N LYS A 13 -3.43 -61.21 10.86
CA LYS A 13 -4.39 -61.03 9.76
C LYS A 13 -5.80 -61.48 10.14
N SER A 14 -5.97 -62.61 10.81
CA SER A 14 -7.33 -63.07 11.22
C SER A 14 -7.97 -62.16 12.27
N GLN A 15 -7.18 -61.64 13.22
CA GLN A 15 -7.64 -60.68 14.22
C GLN A 15 -8.10 -59.36 13.59
N LEU A 16 -7.35 -58.84 12.60
CA LEU A 16 -7.72 -57.64 11.84
C LEU A 16 -9.01 -57.82 11.03
N VAL A 17 -9.20 -58.99 10.41
CA VAL A 17 -10.43 -59.30 9.66
C VAL A 17 -11.62 -59.39 10.60
N SER A 18 -11.48 -60.05 11.75
CA SER A 18 -12.52 -60.13 12.78
C SER A 18 -12.87 -58.74 13.36
N ALA A 19 -11.87 -57.89 13.60
CA ALA A 19 -12.11 -56.52 14.09
C ALA A 19 -12.86 -55.67 13.05
N LYS A 20 -12.49 -55.76 11.77
CA LYS A 20 -13.21 -55.08 10.67
C LYS A 20 -14.65 -55.58 10.52
N ALA A 21 -14.88 -56.89 10.66
CA ALA A 21 -16.23 -57.47 10.60
C ALA A 21 -17.11 -56.99 11.78
N LYS A 22 -16.55 -56.93 13.00
CA LYS A 22 -17.27 -56.41 14.18
C LYS A 22 -17.60 -54.91 14.05
N LEU A 23 -16.68 -54.11 13.52
CA LEU A 23 -16.89 -52.67 13.29
C LEU A 23 -18.02 -52.43 12.26
N LYS A 24 -18.08 -53.27 11.21
CA LYS A 24 -19.10 -53.19 10.14
C LYS A 24 -20.50 -53.58 10.63
N HIS A 25 -20.60 -54.47 11.63
CA HIS A 25 -21.88 -54.89 12.19
C HIS A 25 -22.45 -53.94 13.26
N HIS A 26 -21.64 -53.08 13.89
CA HIS A 26 -22.09 -52.18 14.97
C HIS A 26 -22.23 -50.71 14.53
N VAL A 27 -21.67 -50.33 13.39
CA VAL A 27 -21.76 -48.96 12.86
C VAL A 27 -22.55 -48.98 11.55
N THR A 28 -23.87 -48.85 11.65
CA THR A 28 -24.67 -48.59 10.46
C THR A 28 -24.47 -47.13 10.04
N PRO A 29 -24.36 -46.82 8.74
CA PRO A 29 -24.13 -45.45 8.25
C PRO A 29 -25.23 -44.48 8.73
N ARG A 30 -26.44 -44.99 8.96
CA ARG A 30 -27.57 -44.25 9.53
C ARG A 30 -27.32 -43.81 10.98
N ARG A 31 -26.65 -44.61 11.82
CA ARG A 31 -26.28 -44.22 13.19
C ARG A 31 -25.17 -43.16 13.19
N LEU A 32 -24.21 -43.26 12.27
CA LEU A 32 -23.15 -42.26 12.14
C LEU A 32 -23.74 -40.90 11.70
N LEU A 33 -24.67 -40.92 10.73
CA LEU A 33 -25.36 -39.72 10.25
C LEU A 33 -26.22 -39.06 11.35
N LEU A 34 -26.92 -39.86 12.15
CA LEU A 34 -27.72 -39.37 13.27
C LEU A 34 -26.84 -38.76 14.38
N LEU A 35 -25.69 -39.37 14.67
CA LEU A 35 -24.73 -38.83 15.63
C LEU A 35 -24.09 -37.53 15.14
N SER A 36 -23.72 -37.43 13.85
CA SER A 36 -23.19 -36.19 13.28
C SER A 36 -24.23 -35.07 13.25
N ALA A 37 -25.49 -35.39 12.94
CA ALA A 37 -26.57 -34.42 12.95
C ALA A 37 -26.86 -33.91 14.36
N ALA A 38 -26.92 -34.81 15.36
CA ALA A 38 -27.12 -34.43 16.76
C ALA A 38 -25.97 -33.56 17.29
N ALA A 39 -24.72 -33.87 16.93
CA ALA A 39 -23.56 -33.05 17.30
C ALA A 39 -23.60 -31.66 16.65
N ALA A 40 -23.98 -31.55 15.37
CA ALA A 40 -24.12 -30.27 14.67
C ALA A 40 -25.25 -29.42 15.26
N SER A 41 -26.39 -30.02 15.59
CA SER A 41 -27.50 -29.33 16.25
C SER A 41 -27.12 -28.83 17.65
N ALA A 42 -26.41 -29.64 18.44
CA ALA A 42 -25.92 -29.22 19.75
C ALA A 42 -24.90 -28.07 19.65
N PHE A 43 -24.01 -28.10 18.66
CA PHE A 43 -23.03 -27.04 18.42
C PHE A 43 -23.71 -25.72 18.01
N LEU A 44 -24.70 -25.76 17.12
CA LEU A 44 -25.50 -24.60 16.74
C LEU A 44 -26.29 -24.03 17.92
N LEU A 45 -26.88 -24.90 18.75
CA LEU A 45 -27.59 -24.47 19.95
C LEU A 45 -26.64 -23.75 20.93
N LEU A 46 -25.44 -24.28 21.16
CA LEU A 46 -24.43 -23.66 22.02
C LEU A 46 -23.92 -22.33 21.46
N LEU A 47 -23.76 -22.22 20.13
CA LEU A 47 -23.43 -20.94 19.48
C LEU A 47 -24.53 -19.90 19.69
N THR A 48 -25.81 -20.28 19.50
CA THR A 48 -26.93 -19.36 19.74
C THR A 48 -27.08 -18.96 21.21
N LEU A 49 -26.86 -19.88 22.16
CA LEU A 49 -26.84 -19.53 23.58
C LEU A 49 -25.70 -18.57 23.91
N ARG A 50 -24.51 -18.74 23.32
CA ARG A 50 -23.39 -17.80 23.53
C ARG A 50 -23.66 -16.41 22.95
N THR A 51 -24.27 -16.30 21.77
CA THR A 51 -24.61 -15.00 21.20
C THR A 51 -25.73 -14.30 21.99
N LEU A 52 -26.71 -15.05 22.50
CA LEU A 52 -27.76 -14.51 23.38
C LEU A 52 -27.21 -14.09 24.76
N SER A 53 -26.31 -14.87 25.37
CA SER A 53 -25.67 -14.49 26.64
C SER A 53 -24.73 -13.30 26.49
N ALA A 54 -24.02 -13.16 25.36
CA ALA A 54 -23.20 -11.99 25.07
C ALA A 54 -24.06 -10.72 24.85
N ALA A 55 -25.24 -10.86 24.24
CA ALA A 55 -26.19 -9.76 24.08
C ALA A 55 -26.84 -9.34 25.42
N ALA A 56 -27.11 -10.28 26.33
CA ALA A 56 -27.70 -10.00 27.64
C ALA A 56 -26.68 -9.43 28.66
N ALA A 57 -25.38 -9.68 28.48
CA ALA A 57 -24.32 -9.16 29.35
C ALA A 57 -23.96 -7.67 29.09
N ASN A 58 -24.47 -7.08 28.00
CA ASN A 58 -24.17 -5.69 27.61
C ASN A 58 -25.29 -4.68 27.95
N THR A 59 -26.21 -5.03 28.85
CA THR A 59 -27.19 -4.08 29.40
C THR A 59 -26.75 -3.58 30.77
N SER A 60 -25.75 -2.71 30.79
CA SER A 60 -25.55 -1.73 31.86
C SER A 60 -25.68 -0.33 31.27
N SER A 61 -26.91 0.20 31.29
CA SER A 61 -27.19 1.59 30.95
C SER A 61 -26.75 2.49 32.11
N PRO A 62 -25.88 3.49 31.93
CA PRO A 62 -25.84 4.63 32.84
C PRO A 62 -26.97 5.61 32.47
N ALA A 63 -27.39 6.40 33.46
CA ALA A 63 -28.40 7.45 33.37
C ALA A 63 -28.09 8.49 32.28
N PRO A 64 -29.07 9.30 31.82
CA PRO A 64 -28.82 10.31 30.80
C PRO A 64 -28.05 11.47 31.43
N VAL A 65 -26.73 11.42 31.35
CA VAL A 65 -25.92 12.63 31.48
C VAL A 65 -25.89 13.26 30.10
N VAL A 66 -26.53 14.42 29.95
CA VAL A 66 -26.33 15.30 28.80
C VAL A 66 -24.89 15.79 28.87
N VAL A 67 -23.97 14.99 28.35
CA VAL A 67 -22.60 15.42 28.07
C VAL A 67 -22.57 15.82 26.60
N HIS A 68 -22.12 17.04 26.33
CA HIS A 68 -21.86 17.53 24.98
C HIS A 68 -21.07 16.50 24.16
N ARG A 69 -21.76 15.86 23.20
CA ARG A 69 -21.25 14.81 22.30
C ARG A 69 -20.14 15.30 21.35
N SER A 70 -19.80 16.58 21.36
CA SER A 70 -18.81 17.19 20.47
C SER A 70 -17.35 16.84 20.81
N GLN A 71 -17.01 16.46 22.05
CA GLN A 71 -15.62 16.23 22.47
C GLN A 71 -15.15 14.76 22.45
N GLN A 72 -16.03 13.78 22.23
CA GLN A 72 -15.63 12.37 22.14
C GLN A 72 -15.27 11.98 20.71
N GLN A 73 -15.96 12.51 19.70
CA GLN A 73 -15.62 12.24 18.30
C GLN A 73 -14.24 12.81 17.88
N GLN A 74 -13.83 13.96 18.43
CA GLN A 74 -12.47 14.50 18.20
C GLN A 74 -11.35 13.72 18.91
N ARG A 75 -11.66 12.92 19.94
CA ARG A 75 -10.64 12.18 20.70
C ARG A 75 -10.26 10.86 20.05
N ASP A 76 -11.20 10.20 19.38
CA ASP A 76 -10.92 8.96 18.65
C ASP A 76 -10.17 9.23 17.33
N ASP A 77 -10.47 10.33 16.62
CA ASP A 77 -9.72 10.75 15.40
C ASP A 77 -8.24 11.11 15.68
N GLN A 78 -7.90 11.42 16.93
CA GLN A 78 -6.54 11.80 17.34
C GLN A 78 -5.69 10.57 17.72
N CYS A 79 -6.31 9.40 17.95
CA CYS A 79 -5.61 8.19 18.38
C CYS A 79 -4.92 7.43 17.24
N ASP A 80 -5.32 7.66 15.99
CA ASP A 80 -4.77 6.94 14.83
C ASP A 80 -3.52 7.62 14.23
N ARG A 81 -3.30 8.90 14.54
CA ARG A 81 -2.12 9.64 14.05
C ARG A 81 -0.94 9.49 15.00
N VAL A 82 0.24 9.31 14.42
CA VAL A 82 1.50 9.36 15.19
C VAL A 82 1.65 10.73 15.85
N PRO A 83 1.84 10.81 17.19
CA PRO A 83 2.03 12.08 17.87
C PRO A 83 3.24 12.86 17.31
N ALA A 84 3.15 14.19 17.27
CA ALA A 84 4.18 15.04 16.65
C ALA A 84 5.60 14.77 17.19
N GLY A 85 5.77 14.66 18.51
CA GLY A 85 7.07 14.35 19.12
C GLY A 85 7.62 12.97 18.73
N VAL A 86 6.74 11.99 18.49
CA VAL A 86 7.15 10.66 17.98
C VAL A 86 7.57 10.77 16.52
N ALA A 87 6.82 11.49 15.69
CA ALA A 87 7.18 11.73 14.29
C ALA A 87 8.53 12.46 14.17
N GLU A 88 8.76 13.49 14.99
CA GLU A 88 10.03 14.21 15.06
C GLU A 88 11.18 13.30 15.49
N ALA A 89 10.97 12.45 16.51
CA ALA A 89 11.97 11.47 16.92
C ALA A 89 12.29 10.46 15.80
N LEU A 90 11.28 9.95 15.08
CA LEU A 90 11.47 9.06 13.95
C LEU A 90 12.31 9.71 12.85
N VAL A 91 12.02 10.97 12.50
CA VAL A 91 12.81 11.74 11.53
C VAL A 91 14.24 11.96 12.04
N HIS A 92 14.41 12.35 13.30
CA HIS A 92 15.71 12.54 13.91
C HIS A 92 16.56 11.27 13.83
N TYR A 93 16.03 10.12 14.25
CA TYR A 93 16.77 8.86 14.19
C TYR A 93 17.04 8.41 12.76
N ALA A 94 16.07 8.55 11.84
CA ALA A 94 16.24 8.21 10.42
C ALA A 94 17.31 9.06 9.72
N THR A 95 17.59 10.27 10.22
CA THR A 95 18.54 11.21 9.60
C THR A 95 19.84 11.37 10.38
N SER A 96 19.93 10.82 11.60
CA SER A 96 21.11 10.90 12.45
C SER A 96 22.33 10.16 11.90
N ASN A 97 22.11 9.05 11.18
CA ASN A 97 23.19 8.33 10.49
C ASN A 97 23.26 8.73 9.01
N ALA A 98 24.13 9.70 8.70
CA ALA A 98 24.32 10.24 7.36
C ALA A 98 24.74 9.21 6.29
N THR A 99 25.18 8.01 6.69
CA THR A 99 25.58 6.93 5.75
C THR A 99 24.45 5.95 5.42
N ALA A 100 23.34 6.00 6.16
CA ALA A 100 22.26 5.00 6.07
C ALA A 100 21.38 5.18 4.81
N TRP A 101 21.30 6.38 4.25
CA TRP A 101 20.63 6.66 2.98
C TRP A 101 21.51 6.31 1.76
N GLY A 102 22.23 5.18 1.82
CA GLY A 102 23.34 4.83 0.91
C GLY A 102 23.07 4.93 -0.61
N ARG A 103 24.19 5.00 -1.37
CA ARG A 103 24.38 5.18 -2.83
C ARG A 103 24.49 6.63 -3.34
N GLY A 104 25.37 7.40 -2.70
CA GLY A 104 25.99 8.59 -3.33
C GLY A 104 25.14 9.86 -3.36
N ARG A 105 23.92 9.85 -2.81
CA ARG A 105 23.07 11.03 -2.70
C ARG A 105 22.53 11.17 -1.28
N ARG A 106 23.02 12.20 -0.59
CA ARG A 106 22.70 12.48 0.80
C ARG A 106 21.41 13.31 0.84
N ARG A 107 20.31 12.75 1.37
CA ARG A 107 19.16 13.59 1.73
C ARG A 107 19.49 14.41 2.96
N SER A 108 19.10 15.68 2.95
CA SER A 108 19.21 16.52 4.14
C SER A 108 18.13 16.14 5.17
N ALA A 109 18.40 16.38 6.45
CA ALA A 109 17.37 16.18 7.48
C ALA A 109 16.13 17.04 7.22
N GLU A 110 16.31 18.22 6.61
CA GLU A 110 15.24 19.12 6.24
C GLU A 110 14.36 18.55 5.12
N GLU A 111 14.96 17.91 4.11
CA GLU A 111 14.23 17.22 3.02
C GLU A 111 13.38 16.08 3.58
N VAL A 112 13.96 15.23 4.43
CA VAL A 112 13.23 14.12 5.07
C VAL A 112 12.11 14.65 5.97
N ALA A 113 12.38 15.72 6.73
CA ALA A 113 11.37 16.37 7.55
C ALA A 113 10.23 16.97 6.70
N ALA A 114 10.51 17.52 5.51
CA ALA A 114 9.48 18.05 4.61
C ALA A 114 8.52 16.95 4.14
N THR A 115 9.05 15.80 3.70
CA THR A 115 8.25 14.63 3.31
C THR A 115 7.46 14.10 4.51
N ALA A 116 8.10 13.97 5.68
CA ALA A 116 7.44 13.52 6.90
C ALA A 116 6.26 14.42 7.27
N ARG A 117 6.43 15.75 7.20
CA ARG A 117 5.32 16.70 7.41
C ARG A 117 4.19 16.53 6.40
N ALA A 118 4.50 16.27 5.13
CA ALA A 118 3.47 16.03 4.11
C ALA A 118 2.65 14.77 4.42
N VAL A 119 3.31 13.67 4.78
CA VAL A 119 2.66 12.41 5.16
C VAL A 119 1.85 12.58 6.45
N SER A 120 2.47 13.07 7.54
CA SER A 120 1.81 13.17 8.85
C SER A 120 0.60 14.11 8.87
N ARG A 121 0.57 15.15 8.01
CA ARG A 121 -0.61 16.04 7.90
C ARG A 121 -1.83 15.31 7.36
N ARG A 122 -1.63 14.37 6.44
CA ARG A 122 -2.70 13.60 5.78
C ARG A 122 -3.01 12.28 6.48
N ALA A 123 -2.05 11.71 7.20
CA ALA A 123 -2.20 10.43 7.89
C ALA A 123 -3.40 10.38 8.85
N PRO A 124 -4.07 9.23 9.02
CA PRO A 124 -3.96 8.04 8.17
C PRO A 124 -4.49 8.34 6.75
N CYS A 125 -3.75 7.94 5.72
CA CYS A 125 -4.10 8.21 4.32
C CYS A 125 -3.70 7.10 3.37
N ASN A 126 -4.13 7.20 2.11
CA ASN A 126 -3.58 6.39 1.02
C ASN A 126 -2.28 7.05 0.55
N LEU A 127 -1.14 6.44 0.91
CA LEU A 127 0.20 6.88 0.53
C LEU A 127 0.77 5.97 -0.56
N LEU A 128 1.11 6.56 -1.70
CA LEU A 128 1.86 5.88 -2.76
C LEU A 128 3.31 6.34 -2.73
N VAL A 129 4.24 5.41 -2.83
CA VAL A 129 5.67 5.71 -2.92
C VAL A 129 6.25 5.01 -4.16
N PHE A 130 6.78 5.78 -5.09
CA PHE A 130 7.64 5.23 -6.16
C PHE A 130 9.06 5.12 -5.59
N GLY A 131 9.58 3.91 -5.50
CA GLY A 131 10.88 3.59 -4.90
C GLY A 131 10.75 2.96 -3.51
N LEU A 132 11.50 1.89 -3.27
CA LEU A 132 11.62 1.20 -2.00
C LEU A 132 13.03 1.40 -1.44
N GLY A 133 13.21 2.53 -0.76
CA GLY A 133 14.49 2.94 -0.18
C GLY A 133 14.51 2.89 1.35
N HIS A 134 15.54 3.51 1.93
CA HIS A 134 15.72 3.61 3.38
C HIS A 134 14.52 4.26 4.10
N GLY A 135 13.79 5.14 3.42
CA GLY A 135 12.59 5.79 3.96
C GLY A 135 11.36 4.90 4.08
N ALA A 136 11.34 3.68 3.53
CA ALA A 136 10.13 2.87 3.47
C ALA A 136 9.50 2.62 4.85
N ALA A 137 10.33 2.22 5.82
CA ALA A 137 9.87 2.02 7.20
C ALA A 137 9.39 3.33 7.85
N LEU A 138 10.06 4.45 7.58
CA LEU A 138 9.68 5.77 8.09
C LEU A 138 8.31 6.20 7.53
N TRP A 139 8.12 6.10 6.22
CA TRP A 139 6.87 6.47 5.54
C TRP A 139 5.69 5.62 6.02
N ALA A 140 5.88 4.31 6.13
CA ALA A 140 4.87 3.39 6.64
C ALA A 140 4.52 3.67 8.12
N ALA A 141 5.53 3.95 8.94
CA ALA A 141 5.33 4.26 10.36
C ALA A 141 4.60 5.60 10.56
N LEU A 142 4.97 6.65 9.82
CA LEU A 142 4.33 7.96 9.89
C LEU A 142 2.88 7.93 9.39
N ASN A 143 2.57 7.05 8.43
CA ASN A 143 1.22 6.81 7.94
C ASN A 143 0.51 5.68 8.72
N HIS A 144 0.73 5.60 10.03
CA HIS A 144 0.05 4.62 10.90
C HIS A 144 -1.47 4.70 10.72
N GLY A 145 -2.13 3.55 10.63
CA GLY A 145 -3.58 3.44 10.35
C GLY A 145 -3.97 3.67 8.88
N GLY A 146 -3.06 4.15 8.03
CA GLY A 146 -3.27 4.34 6.58
C GLY A 146 -2.74 3.18 5.74
N ARG A 147 -3.05 3.20 4.43
CA ARG A 147 -2.48 2.27 3.45
C ARG A 147 -1.23 2.89 2.83
N THR A 148 -0.13 2.16 2.81
CA THR A 148 1.12 2.61 2.17
C THR A 148 1.56 1.58 1.15
N VAL A 149 1.66 1.97 -0.13
CA VAL A 149 2.08 1.10 -1.24
C VAL A 149 3.37 1.59 -1.85
N PHE A 150 4.33 0.69 -2.03
CA PHE A 150 5.61 0.95 -2.67
C PHE A 150 5.67 0.32 -4.07
N LEU A 151 6.17 1.08 -5.05
CA LEU A 151 6.42 0.61 -6.42
C LEU A 151 7.91 0.67 -6.70
N GLU A 152 8.56 -0.48 -6.86
CA GLU A 152 10.02 -0.59 -7.00
C GLU A 152 10.38 -1.43 -8.23
N GLU A 153 11.48 -1.10 -8.89
CA GLU A 153 11.97 -1.85 -10.05
C GLU A 153 12.89 -3.02 -9.68
N ASP A 154 13.69 -2.84 -8.62
CA ASP A 154 14.61 -3.85 -8.10
C ASP A 154 13.86 -4.99 -7.39
N ASP A 155 13.78 -6.14 -8.06
CA ASP A 155 13.15 -7.37 -7.58
C ASP A 155 13.74 -7.88 -6.26
N ALA A 156 15.03 -7.64 -6.01
CA ALA A 156 15.69 -8.03 -4.78
C ALA A 156 15.25 -7.16 -3.61
N LEU A 157 15.03 -5.86 -3.83
CA LEU A 157 14.48 -4.97 -2.82
C LEU A 157 13.03 -5.35 -2.50
N VAL A 158 12.20 -5.62 -3.51
CA VAL A 158 10.79 -6.04 -3.32
C VAL A 158 10.71 -7.38 -2.59
N SER A 159 11.50 -8.37 -3.01
CA SER A 159 11.51 -9.70 -2.38
C SER A 159 12.08 -9.67 -0.96
N GLY A 160 13.00 -8.74 -0.68
CA GLY A 160 13.55 -8.48 0.64
C GLY A 160 12.73 -7.50 1.49
N ALA A 161 11.63 -6.96 0.96
CA ALA A 161 10.80 -5.92 1.56
C ALA A 161 9.93 -6.46 2.71
N SER A 162 10.51 -7.08 3.72
CA SER A 162 9.82 -7.35 4.98
C SER A 162 10.82 -7.80 6.04
N PRO A 163 11.31 -6.90 6.91
CA PRO A 163 11.63 -7.32 8.26
C PRO A 163 10.34 -7.90 8.85
N ALA A 164 10.40 -9.05 9.52
CA ALA A 164 9.20 -9.75 10.04
C ALA A 164 8.25 -8.89 10.91
N SER A 165 8.68 -7.69 11.33
CA SER A 165 7.94 -6.73 12.15
C SER A 165 7.25 -5.58 11.38
N LEU A 166 7.55 -5.36 10.10
CA LEU A 166 6.92 -4.33 9.27
C LEU A 166 6.41 -4.97 7.98
N ALA A 167 5.11 -5.22 7.91
CA ALA A 167 4.47 -5.66 6.67
C ALA A 167 4.48 -4.49 5.67
N ILE A 168 5.47 -4.48 4.76
CA ILE A 168 5.58 -3.50 3.70
C ILE A 168 4.84 -4.02 2.48
N GLU A 169 3.82 -3.30 2.02
CA GLU A 169 3.12 -3.59 0.76
C GLU A 169 3.94 -3.02 -0.40
N ALA A 170 4.79 -3.84 -1.02
CA ALA A 170 5.63 -3.46 -2.16
C ALA A 170 5.32 -4.30 -3.39
N TYR A 171 5.30 -3.66 -4.56
CA TYR A 171 5.12 -4.32 -5.85
C TYR A 171 6.26 -3.96 -6.80
N ARG A 172 6.65 -4.95 -7.59
CA ARG A 172 7.58 -4.72 -8.68
C ARG A 172 6.91 -4.01 -9.84
N VAL A 173 7.56 -2.99 -10.38
CA VAL A 173 7.18 -2.29 -11.62
C VAL A 173 8.36 -2.27 -12.59
N ALA A 174 8.11 -2.01 -13.86
CA ALA A 174 9.17 -1.80 -14.85
C ALA A 174 9.10 -0.36 -15.35
N TYR A 175 10.17 0.40 -15.15
CA TYR A 175 10.29 1.71 -15.78
C TYR A 175 10.81 1.52 -17.20
N LEU A 176 10.22 2.21 -18.17
CA LEU A 176 10.69 2.10 -19.54
C LEU A 176 12.11 2.66 -19.65
N ALA A 177 13.04 1.83 -20.11
CA ALA A 177 14.33 2.28 -20.60
C ALA A 177 14.10 2.95 -21.96
N SER A 178 13.97 4.28 -21.96
CA SER A 178 13.95 5.07 -23.19
C SER A 178 15.37 5.43 -23.57
N ALA A 179 15.72 5.23 -24.85
CA ALA A 179 16.92 5.82 -25.45
C ALA A 179 16.73 7.32 -25.76
N ALA A 180 15.50 7.82 -25.68
CA ALA A 180 15.19 9.25 -25.86
C ALA A 180 15.93 10.08 -24.80
N ASP A 181 16.47 11.20 -25.24
CA ASP A 181 17.08 12.14 -24.31
C ASP A 181 16.03 12.86 -23.45
N ALA A 182 16.52 13.59 -22.45
CA ALA A 182 15.69 14.28 -21.50
C ALA A 182 14.78 15.36 -22.13
N ASP A 183 15.25 16.03 -23.19
CA ASP A 183 14.51 17.13 -23.81
C ASP A 183 13.40 16.58 -24.73
N GLU A 184 13.63 15.46 -25.44
CA GLU A 184 12.59 14.73 -26.18
C GLU A 184 11.46 14.27 -25.25
N LEU A 185 11.80 13.72 -24.08
CA LEU A 185 10.82 13.30 -23.09
C LEU A 185 10.07 14.49 -22.47
N LEU A 186 10.74 15.63 -22.31
CA LEU A 186 10.10 16.85 -21.84
C LEU A 186 9.12 17.41 -22.87
N ALA A 187 9.45 17.35 -24.17
CA ALA A 187 8.59 17.83 -25.26
C ALA A 187 7.26 17.08 -25.35
N LEU A 188 7.18 15.86 -24.82
CA LEU A 188 5.92 15.11 -24.70
C LEU A 188 4.87 15.84 -23.86
N ARG A 189 5.27 16.83 -23.07
CA ARG A 189 4.37 17.74 -22.38
C ARG A 189 3.34 18.39 -23.30
N ASP A 190 3.75 18.74 -24.52
CA ASP A 190 2.87 19.42 -25.47
C ASP A 190 2.09 18.43 -26.35
N SER A 191 2.25 17.12 -26.12
CA SER A 191 1.56 16.08 -26.87
C SER A 191 0.21 15.73 -26.24
N GLU A 192 -0.86 15.74 -27.04
CA GLU A 192 -2.18 15.24 -26.64
C GLU A 192 -2.15 13.77 -26.18
N HIS A 193 -1.17 12.98 -26.62
CA HIS A 193 -1.00 11.60 -26.15
C HIS A 193 -0.67 11.52 -24.66
N CYS A 194 -0.05 12.56 -24.09
CA CYS A 194 0.36 12.60 -22.68
C CYS A 194 -0.53 13.53 -21.84
N THR A 195 -1.19 14.53 -22.45
CA THR A 195 -1.99 15.55 -21.74
C THR A 195 -3.47 15.61 -22.13
N GLY A 196 -3.87 15.00 -23.26
CA GLY A 196 -5.21 15.13 -23.84
C GLY A 196 -6.31 14.38 -23.10
N ALA A 197 -5.95 13.57 -22.11
CA ALA A 197 -6.90 12.87 -21.24
C ALA A 197 -6.32 12.79 -19.82
N ALA A 198 -6.29 13.90 -19.09
CA ALA A 198 -6.27 13.80 -17.63
C ALA A 198 -7.57 13.09 -17.22
N ALA A 199 -7.49 11.77 -17.06
CA ALA A 199 -8.67 10.95 -16.83
C ALA A 199 -9.31 11.36 -15.50
N THR A 200 -10.63 11.51 -15.49
CA THR A 200 -11.41 11.72 -14.27
C THR A 200 -11.44 10.49 -13.36
N GLN A 201 -11.12 9.31 -13.89
CA GLN A 201 -10.98 8.08 -13.12
C GLN A 201 -10.03 7.09 -13.82
N LEU A 202 -9.09 6.51 -13.07
CA LEU A 202 -8.22 5.45 -13.56
C LEU A 202 -8.92 4.09 -13.48
N SER A 203 -8.66 3.24 -14.47
CA SER A 203 -9.10 1.85 -14.51
C SER A 203 -7.89 0.93 -14.71
N PRO A 204 -7.96 -0.34 -14.28
CA PRO A 204 -6.91 -1.31 -14.53
C PRO A 204 -6.43 -1.32 -15.98
N GLY A 205 -5.11 -1.29 -16.16
CA GLY A 205 -4.45 -1.21 -17.47
C GLY A 205 -4.56 0.15 -18.16
N HIS A 206 -5.00 1.22 -17.49
CA HIS A 206 -5.02 2.58 -18.06
C HIS A 206 -3.64 2.96 -18.60
N PHE A 207 -2.59 2.78 -17.82
CA PHE A 207 -1.23 3.09 -18.25
C PHE A 207 -0.72 2.12 -19.32
N ASP A 208 -1.15 0.86 -19.31
CA ASP A 208 -0.79 -0.12 -20.35
C ASP A 208 -1.35 0.23 -21.72
N ARG A 209 -2.52 0.88 -21.76
CA ARG A 209 -3.16 1.35 -23.00
C ARG A 209 -2.79 2.78 -23.38
N SER A 210 -2.07 3.50 -22.52
CA SER A 210 -1.70 4.89 -22.80
C SER A 210 -0.76 4.97 -24.01
N PRO A 211 -0.97 5.89 -24.95
CA PRO A 211 -0.02 6.14 -26.03
C PRO A 211 1.20 6.95 -25.55
N CYS A 212 1.18 7.53 -24.35
CA CYS A 212 2.29 8.30 -23.81
C CYS A 212 3.49 7.40 -23.49
N LYS A 213 4.67 7.76 -24.02
CA LYS A 213 5.93 7.04 -23.75
C LYS A 213 6.38 7.07 -22.29
N LEU A 214 5.87 8.03 -21.51
CA LEU A 214 6.17 8.19 -20.08
C LEU A 214 5.31 7.31 -19.16
N ALA A 215 4.26 6.67 -19.69
CA ALA A 215 3.37 5.83 -18.91
C ALA A 215 4.10 4.57 -18.41
N VAL A 216 4.21 4.42 -17.08
CA VAL A 216 4.76 3.23 -16.44
C VAL A 216 3.81 2.05 -16.67
N ARG A 217 4.35 0.97 -17.22
CA ARG A 217 3.57 -0.22 -17.62
C ARG A 217 3.57 -1.27 -16.52
N GLY A 218 2.56 -2.14 -16.54
CA GLY A 218 2.45 -3.26 -15.60
C GLY A 218 2.20 -2.83 -14.15
N LEU A 219 1.54 -1.68 -13.94
CA LEU A 219 1.17 -1.24 -12.58
C LEU A 219 0.22 -2.26 -11.92
N PRO A 220 0.42 -2.57 -10.62
CA PRO A 220 -0.37 -3.57 -9.90
C PRO A 220 -1.82 -3.12 -9.71
N ALA A 221 -2.73 -4.08 -9.45
CA ALA A 221 -4.14 -3.77 -9.13
C ALA A 221 -4.26 -2.77 -7.97
N ALA A 222 -3.42 -2.92 -6.94
CA ALA A 222 -3.31 -2.03 -5.78
C ALA A 222 -3.19 -0.55 -6.15
N PHE A 223 -2.53 -0.22 -7.27
CA PHE A 223 -2.38 1.15 -7.75
C PHE A 223 -3.72 1.79 -8.14
N TYR A 224 -4.65 1.00 -8.69
CA TYR A 224 -5.95 1.43 -9.22
C TYR A 224 -7.09 1.33 -8.19
N GLU A 225 -6.87 0.61 -7.09
CA GLU A 225 -7.88 0.36 -6.04
C GLU A 225 -8.03 1.52 -5.06
N ALA A 226 -7.05 2.41 -4.99
CA ALA A 226 -7.01 3.51 -4.03
C ALA A 226 -6.91 4.87 -4.72
N GLU A 227 -7.45 5.88 -4.03
CA GLU A 227 -7.28 7.28 -4.36
C GLU A 227 -6.18 7.86 -3.48
N TRP A 228 -5.03 8.18 -4.08
CA TRP A 228 -3.82 8.57 -3.35
C TRP A 228 -3.94 10.00 -2.82
N ASP A 229 -3.80 10.17 -1.51
CA ASP A 229 -3.81 11.49 -0.86
C ASP A 229 -2.42 12.13 -0.87
N VAL A 230 -1.40 11.28 -0.78
CA VAL A 230 0.02 11.65 -0.85
C VAL A 230 0.73 10.70 -1.82
N ILE A 231 1.52 11.25 -2.72
CA ILE A 231 2.41 10.50 -3.61
C ILE A 231 3.84 10.97 -3.39
N VAL A 232 4.73 10.07 -2.99
CA VAL A 232 6.16 10.34 -2.87
C VAL A 232 6.86 9.73 -4.08
N VAL A 233 7.54 10.55 -4.87
CA VAL A 233 8.37 10.12 -5.99
C VAL A 233 9.82 10.08 -5.54
N ASP A 234 10.29 8.87 -5.29
CA ASP A 234 11.63 8.56 -4.83
C ASP A 234 12.25 7.41 -5.65
N ALA A 235 11.95 7.39 -6.95
CA ALA A 235 12.35 6.33 -7.85
C ALA A 235 13.84 6.46 -8.22
N HIS A 236 14.60 5.39 -8.00
CA HIS A 236 15.97 5.24 -8.49
C HIS A 236 16.04 4.03 -9.40
N ALA A 237 16.56 4.21 -10.61
CA ALA A 237 16.85 3.07 -11.48
C ALA A 237 18.09 2.32 -10.96
N PRO A 238 18.11 0.97 -11.05
CA PRO A 238 19.32 0.20 -10.80
C PRO A 238 20.42 0.61 -11.81
N PRO A 239 21.71 0.45 -11.48
CA PRO A 239 22.80 0.84 -12.37
C PRO A 239 22.79 0.03 -13.68
N PRO A 240 23.00 0.66 -14.85
CA PRO A 240 23.26 2.09 -15.04
C PRO A 240 21.98 2.93 -14.85
N PRO A 241 22.05 4.04 -14.09
CA PRO A 241 20.88 4.81 -13.75
C PRO A 241 20.27 5.46 -14.99
N THR A 242 19.01 5.12 -15.30
CA THR A 242 18.25 5.75 -16.36
C THR A 242 17.43 6.91 -15.79
N THR A 243 17.57 8.12 -16.37
CA THR A 243 16.74 9.30 -16.04
C THR A 243 15.24 9.04 -16.26
N THR A 244 14.91 8.02 -17.04
CA THR A 244 13.57 7.67 -17.47
C THR A 244 12.69 7.11 -16.35
N ALA A 245 13.27 6.47 -15.32
CA ALA A 245 12.51 5.94 -14.18
C ALA A 245 11.85 7.08 -13.39
N MET A 246 12.63 8.09 -13.04
CA MET A 246 12.12 9.28 -12.36
C MET A 246 11.11 10.04 -13.23
N MET A 247 11.37 10.20 -14.53
CA MET A 247 10.43 10.87 -15.45
C MET A 247 9.10 10.12 -15.57
N GLY A 248 9.14 8.79 -15.72
CA GLY A 248 7.94 7.96 -15.77
C GLY A 248 7.17 7.97 -14.45
N ALA A 249 7.86 7.94 -13.31
CA ALA A 249 7.26 8.06 -11.99
C ALA A 249 6.59 9.43 -11.79
N ILE A 250 7.25 10.53 -12.17
CA ILE A 250 6.67 11.89 -12.12
C ILE A 250 5.41 11.97 -12.99
N TYR A 251 5.46 11.48 -14.24
CA TYR A 251 4.30 11.48 -15.13
C TYR A 251 3.14 10.65 -14.57
N THR A 252 3.43 9.45 -14.08
CA THR A 252 2.42 8.55 -13.51
C THR A 252 1.78 9.15 -12.26
N ALA A 253 2.59 9.77 -11.38
CA ALA A 253 2.11 10.53 -10.23
C ALA A 253 1.22 11.70 -10.64
N ALA A 254 1.60 12.45 -11.69
CA ALA A 254 0.83 13.57 -12.21
C ALA A 254 -0.57 13.13 -12.69
N VAL A 255 -0.65 12.02 -13.42
CA VAL A 255 -1.91 11.46 -13.92
C VAL A 255 -2.76 10.91 -12.76
N ALA A 256 -2.14 10.16 -11.83
CA ALA A 256 -2.83 9.60 -10.67
C ALA A 256 -3.41 10.67 -9.74
N ALA A 257 -2.64 11.72 -9.44
CA ALA A 257 -3.06 12.82 -8.59
C ALA A 257 -4.29 13.57 -9.15
N ARG A 258 -4.38 13.68 -10.48
CA ARG A 258 -5.49 14.33 -11.19
C ARG A 258 -6.73 13.45 -11.29
N ALA A 259 -6.56 12.14 -11.36
CA ALA A 259 -7.65 11.19 -11.55
C ALA A 259 -8.40 10.80 -10.26
N ARG A 260 -8.06 11.44 -9.14
CA ARG A 260 -8.79 11.33 -7.89
C ARG A 260 -10.19 11.92 -8.09
N ARG A 261 -11.23 11.23 -7.62
CA ARG A 261 -12.60 11.72 -7.81
C ARG A 261 -12.78 13.07 -7.11
N PRO A 262 -13.52 14.01 -7.71
CA PRO A 262 -13.82 15.28 -7.08
C PRO A 262 -14.71 15.11 -5.83
N ALA A 263 -14.11 14.83 -4.68
CA ALA A 263 -14.69 15.11 -3.37
C ALA A 263 -14.26 16.53 -2.98
N ALA A 264 -15.19 17.36 -2.48
CA ALA A 264 -15.03 18.79 -2.21
C ALA A 264 -13.58 19.23 -1.93
N GLU A 265 -13.00 19.99 -2.87
CA GLU A 265 -11.72 20.73 -2.74
C GLU A 265 -10.50 19.93 -2.22
N THR A 266 -10.41 18.64 -2.52
CA THR A 266 -9.28 17.83 -2.08
C THR A 266 -8.14 17.80 -3.12
N GLU A 267 -6.97 18.31 -2.71
CA GLU A 267 -5.71 18.25 -3.46
C GLU A 267 -4.92 16.99 -3.07
N THR A 268 -4.16 16.43 -4.00
CA THR A 268 -3.17 15.37 -3.75
C THR A 268 -1.79 16.01 -3.53
N ASP A 269 -1.14 15.71 -2.40
CA ASP A 269 0.24 16.14 -2.16
C ASP A 269 1.21 15.25 -2.95
N VAL A 270 1.93 15.80 -3.92
CA VAL A 270 3.00 15.08 -4.64
C VAL A 270 4.36 15.61 -4.20
N VAL A 271 5.17 14.77 -3.58
CA VAL A 271 6.52 15.10 -3.11
C VAL A 271 7.54 14.42 -4.01
N VAL A 272 8.40 15.18 -4.67
CA VAL A 272 9.45 14.66 -5.56
C VAL A 272 10.80 14.89 -4.90
N HIS A 273 11.56 13.81 -4.70
CA HIS A 273 12.94 13.85 -4.25
C HIS A 273 13.92 13.93 -5.43
N ASP A 274 15.17 14.29 -5.11
CA ASP A 274 16.31 14.27 -6.04
C ASP A 274 16.08 15.06 -7.34
N VAL A 275 15.45 16.24 -7.23
CA VAL A 275 15.38 17.24 -8.32
C VAL A 275 16.70 18.01 -8.52
N ASP A 276 17.82 17.37 -8.18
CA ASP A 276 19.15 17.99 -8.08
C ASP A 276 19.80 18.32 -9.43
N LYS A 277 19.22 17.84 -10.54
CA LYS A 277 19.63 18.26 -11.89
C LYS A 277 18.54 19.09 -12.56
N PRO A 278 18.93 20.09 -13.37
CA PRO A 278 17.98 20.95 -14.08
C PRO A 278 16.92 20.19 -14.87
N VAL A 279 17.25 19.00 -15.35
CA VAL A 279 16.32 18.12 -16.07
C VAL A 279 15.17 17.65 -15.18
N GLN A 280 15.44 17.11 -13.99
CA GLN A 280 14.39 16.61 -13.09
C GLN A 280 13.49 17.74 -12.62
N ASP A 281 14.05 18.91 -12.27
CA ASP A 281 13.28 20.07 -11.82
C ASP A 281 12.39 20.64 -12.94
N ARG A 282 12.93 20.76 -14.18
CA ARG A 282 12.14 21.11 -15.37
C ARG A 282 11.03 20.09 -15.61
N PHE A 283 11.33 18.81 -15.48
CA PHE A 283 10.38 17.74 -15.73
C PHE A 283 9.26 17.70 -14.68
N SER A 284 9.59 17.83 -13.38
CA SER A 284 8.59 17.92 -12.31
C SER A 284 7.72 19.16 -12.50
N THR A 285 8.31 20.30 -12.81
CA THR A 285 7.57 21.56 -13.00
C THR A 285 6.67 21.52 -14.23
N ALA A 286 7.11 20.84 -15.30
CA ALA A 286 6.26 20.57 -16.44
C ALA A 286 5.08 19.71 -15.98
N PHE A 287 5.27 18.44 -15.64
CA PHE A 287 4.16 17.50 -15.48
C PHE A 287 3.34 17.66 -14.18
N LEU A 288 3.92 18.18 -13.10
CA LEU A 288 3.19 18.49 -11.86
C LEU A 288 2.69 19.94 -11.81
N CYS A 289 2.98 20.75 -12.83
CA CYS A 289 2.68 22.17 -12.96
C CYS A 289 3.38 23.05 -11.92
N GLY A 290 4.19 24.01 -12.39
CA GLY A 290 4.78 25.03 -11.53
C GLY A 290 3.76 25.82 -10.70
N GLY A 291 2.56 26.07 -11.25
CA GLY A 291 1.46 26.74 -10.54
C GLY A 291 0.93 25.98 -9.32
N TYR A 292 1.25 24.68 -9.18
CA TYR A 292 0.87 23.84 -8.04
C TYR A 292 2.01 23.61 -7.06
N LEU A 293 3.21 24.15 -7.30
CA LEU A 293 4.34 24.06 -6.37
C LEU A 293 4.02 24.83 -5.08
N LYS A 294 4.14 24.16 -3.93
CA LYS A 294 3.85 24.73 -2.60
C LYS A 294 5.09 24.89 -1.72
N GLU A 295 6.10 24.06 -1.91
CA GLU A 295 7.29 24.04 -1.05
C GLU A 295 8.49 23.48 -1.82
N GLY A 296 9.66 24.08 -1.60
CA GLY A 296 10.94 23.57 -2.07
C GLY A 296 11.95 23.59 -0.93
N VAL A 297 12.57 22.43 -0.64
CA VAL A 297 13.58 22.28 0.41
C VAL A 297 14.74 21.52 -0.20
N GLY A 298 15.91 22.15 -0.38
CA GLY A 298 17.01 21.53 -1.12
C GLY A 298 16.56 21.00 -2.49
N ASN A 299 16.74 19.70 -2.70
CA ASN A 299 16.37 18.96 -3.90
C ASN A 299 14.99 18.27 -3.80
N LEU A 300 14.15 18.70 -2.86
CA LEU A 300 12.77 18.29 -2.74
C LEU A 300 11.83 19.35 -3.27
N ARG A 301 10.77 18.92 -3.95
CA ARG A 301 9.63 19.75 -4.36
C ARG A 301 8.33 19.12 -3.90
N ARG A 302 7.43 19.91 -3.30
CA ARG A 302 6.06 19.49 -2.97
C ARG A 302 5.07 20.28 -3.80
N PHE A 303 4.22 19.55 -4.51
CA PHE A 303 3.10 20.08 -5.29
C PHE A 303 1.80 19.69 -4.62
N ALA A 304 0.77 20.53 -4.71
CA ALA A 304 -0.58 20.17 -4.32
C ALA A 304 -1.48 20.23 -5.55
N ILE A 305 -1.82 19.05 -6.07
CA ILE A 305 -2.46 18.89 -7.38
C ILE A 305 -3.97 18.73 -7.17
N PRO A 306 -4.81 19.60 -7.74
CA PRO A 306 -6.24 19.45 -7.65
C PRO A 306 -6.73 18.26 -8.48
N SER A 307 -7.81 17.65 -8.02
CA SER A 307 -8.56 16.67 -8.81
C SER A 307 -9.04 17.32 -10.12
N HIS A 308 -8.87 16.63 -11.25
CA HIS A 308 -9.25 17.14 -12.55
C HIS A 308 -10.78 17.26 -12.66
N LYS A 309 -11.24 18.37 -13.26
CA LYS A 309 -12.63 18.61 -13.59
C LYS A 309 -12.74 18.81 -15.10
N GLU A 310 -13.89 18.46 -15.66
CA GLU A 310 -14.17 18.66 -17.08
C GLU A 310 -13.87 20.11 -17.51
N GLY A 311 -13.15 20.27 -18.63
CA GLY A 311 -12.71 21.56 -19.13
C GLY A 311 -11.44 22.14 -18.48
N MET A 312 -10.87 21.52 -17.43
CA MET A 312 -9.58 21.93 -16.90
C MET A 312 -8.43 21.50 -17.83
N PRO A 313 -7.49 22.40 -18.17
CA PRO A 313 -6.28 22.01 -18.86
C PRO A 313 -5.40 21.13 -17.95
N PHE A 314 -4.43 20.41 -18.53
CA PHE A 314 -3.52 19.56 -17.76
C PHE A 314 -2.72 20.37 -16.71
N CYS A 315 -2.36 21.62 -17.05
CA CYS A 315 -1.83 22.61 -16.11
C CYS A 315 -2.55 23.95 -16.30
N PRO A 316 -2.65 24.76 -15.22
CA PRO A 316 -3.35 26.04 -15.23
C PRO A 316 -2.61 27.09 -16.07
#